data_AF-E1Z4T2-F1
#
_entry.id   AF-E1Z4T2-F1
#
_cell.length_a   1.000
_cell.length_b   1.000
_cell.length_c   1.000
_cell.angle_alpha   90.00
_cell.angle_beta   90.00
_cell.angle_gamma   90.00
#
_symmetry.space_group_name_H-M   'P 1'
#
loop_
_entity.id
_entity.type
_entity.pdbx_description
1 polymer ?
#
loop_
_entity_poly.entity_id
_entity_poly.type
_entity_poly.pdbx_seq_one_letter_code
_entity_poly.pdbx_strand_id
1 'polypeptide(L)'
;MLSASRAVAPSLAQPALLQPLVGRLSVACRAGSSSSSKAAGEGRRAASSVQAAAAPPADAEPPIVSPTQRTKLLRRGARQKGSLLVDLSNTRQAEAQPLLGILEGKFRVAPEEVAALQAQHGVGEEELLARLIGPAAELARPPISSFHVGAVGLGSSGALYVGVNLEFVRLPLYNSVHAEQFLLVNALHHGEREIRRLAVSAAPCGHCRQFYSELACAPDVNILLPAPRPAVFQGGTYSLGQLLPMRFKPADLLPDPATPLLLQPQDNGVQLTAAARELLHARAGDAAFERAAAEALAEAVGSYSPYSRCPAGLAIVTQGGGVYSGGYVESAAYNPSLPPLQTAIVDAVIDGMPCYTAVDEVVLVELADGQVQHAPTTRVILEQIAPQARLTVLPAEWVAAS
;
A
#
# COMPACT_ATOMS: atom_id res chain seq x y z
N MET A 1 -7.64 15.85 -65.44
CA MET A 1 -6.23 15.49 -65.66
C MET A 1 -5.59 15.46 -64.28
N LEU A 2 -5.29 14.32 -63.65
CA LEU A 2 -4.38 13.22 -64.00
C LEU A 2 -2.89 13.55 -63.84
N SER A 3 -2.35 13.28 -62.64
CA SER A 3 -1.06 12.64 -62.34
C SER A 3 -0.89 12.65 -60.81
N ALA A 4 -1.02 11.58 -60.02
CA ALA A 4 -0.58 10.18 -60.12
C ALA A 4 0.94 9.99 -59.92
N SER A 5 1.35 9.68 -58.69
CA SER A 5 2.64 9.01 -58.42
C SER A 5 2.47 7.95 -57.32
N ARG A 6 3.36 6.94 -57.33
CA ARG A 6 3.12 5.60 -56.76
C ARG A 6 3.36 5.49 -55.26
N ALA A 7 2.59 4.61 -54.62
CA ALA A 7 2.95 4.01 -53.34
C ALA A 7 4.06 2.95 -53.50
N VAL A 8 4.77 2.66 -52.41
CA VAL A 8 5.71 1.53 -52.27
C VAL A 8 5.34 0.78 -50.99
N ALA A 9 5.18 -0.54 -51.07
CA ALA A 9 4.84 -1.37 -49.92
C ALA A 9 6.10 -2.00 -49.27
N PRO A 10 6.17 -2.12 -47.93
CA PRO A 10 7.21 -2.88 -47.27
C PRO A 10 6.98 -4.40 -47.44
N SER A 11 8.05 -5.16 -47.65
CA SER A 11 7.97 -6.62 -47.78
C SER A 11 7.74 -7.29 -46.42
N LEU A 12 6.84 -8.27 -46.37
CA LEU A 12 6.74 -9.19 -45.24
C LEU A 12 8.02 -10.06 -45.15
N ALA A 13 8.53 -10.23 -43.94
CA ALA A 13 9.56 -11.21 -43.60
C ALA A 13 9.02 -12.12 -42.49
N GLN A 14 9.16 -13.43 -42.66
CA GLN A 14 8.63 -14.42 -41.73
C GLN A 14 9.55 -14.59 -40.51
N PRO A 15 9.04 -14.61 -39.27
CA PRO A 15 9.81 -15.05 -38.11
C PRO A 15 9.97 -16.57 -38.13
N ALA A 16 11.19 -17.06 -37.88
CA ALA A 16 11.47 -18.49 -37.83
C ALA A 16 10.97 -19.13 -36.52
N LEU A 17 10.46 -20.37 -36.61
CA LEU A 17 9.99 -21.14 -35.47
C LEU A 17 11.15 -21.61 -34.58
N LEU A 18 11.21 -21.09 -33.35
CA LEU A 18 12.04 -21.65 -32.27
C LEU A 18 11.15 -22.51 -31.35
N GLN A 19 11.45 -23.81 -31.27
CA GLN A 19 10.75 -24.73 -30.38
C GLN A 19 11.30 -24.64 -28.95
N PRO A 20 10.45 -24.60 -27.90
CA PRO A 20 10.90 -24.70 -26.52
C PRO A 20 11.25 -26.15 -26.15
N LEU A 21 12.46 -26.38 -25.62
CA LEU A 21 12.88 -27.67 -25.07
C LEU A 21 12.15 -27.96 -23.75
N VAL A 22 11.34 -29.02 -23.72
CA VAL A 22 10.54 -29.40 -22.54
C VAL A 22 11.40 -30.14 -21.51
N GLY A 23 12.08 -29.38 -20.66
CA GLY A 23 12.81 -29.89 -19.49
C GLY A 23 11.87 -30.29 -18.34
N ARG A 24 11.41 -31.55 -18.30
CA ARG A 24 10.66 -32.08 -17.15
C ARG A 24 11.56 -32.25 -15.92
N LEU A 25 11.41 -31.39 -14.92
CA LEU A 25 11.97 -31.57 -13.58
C LEU A 25 10.86 -31.85 -12.56
N SER A 26 10.65 -33.14 -12.27
CA SER A 26 9.71 -33.60 -11.25
C SER A 26 10.30 -33.48 -9.84
N VAL A 27 9.90 -32.45 -9.09
CA VAL A 27 10.25 -32.33 -7.66
C VAL A 27 9.25 -33.13 -6.83
N ALA A 28 9.67 -34.28 -6.32
CA ALA A 28 8.84 -35.12 -5.44
C ALA A 28 8.95 -34.67 -3.98
N CYS A 29 7.83 -34.31 -3.35
CA CYS A 29 7.78 -34.03 -1.93
C CYS A 29 8.03 -35.31 -1.10
N ARG A 30 8.90 -35.23 -0.09
CA ARG A 30 8.93 -36.15 1.05
C ARG A 30 9.18 -35.39 2.33
N ALA A 31 8.31 -35.58 3.32
CA ALA A 31 8.59 -35.22 4.72
C ALA A 31 9.51 -36.27 5.36
N GLY A 32 10.34 -35.88 6.32
CA GLY A 32 11.34 -36.76 6.93
C GLY A 32 12.07 -36.14 8.12
N SER A 33 11.49 -36.36 9.30
CA SER A 33 11.97 -36.01 10.64
C SER A 33 13.48 -36.20 10.94
N SER A 34 14.07 -35.17 11.59
CA SER A 34 15.04 -35.23 12.69
C SER A 34 16.10 -36.35 12.80
N SER A 35 17.38 -35.95 12.94
CA SER A 35 18.23 -36.36 14.09
C SER A 35 19.51 -35.52 14.16
N SER A 36 20.29 -35.66 15.25
CA SER A 36 21.42 -34.78 15.62
C SER A 36 22.74 -35.52 15.85
N SER A 37 23.88 -34.92 15.49
CA SER A 37 25.21 -35.35 15.95
C SER A 37 26.21 -34.19 16.03
N LYS A 38 27.23 -34.29 16.90
CA LYS A 38 28.29 -33.29 17.14
C LYS A 38 29.69 -33.87 16.87
N ALA A 39 30.56 -33.12 16.19
CA ALA A 39 32.04 -33.07 16.33
C ALA A 39 32.57 -31.91 15.46
N ALA A 40 33.55 -31.05 15.75
CA ALA A 40 34.68 -30.96 16.72
C ALA A 40 36.08 -31.28 16.13
N GLY A 41 37.05 -30.36 16.35
CA GLY A 41 38.43 -30.34 15.80
C GLY A 41 38.64 -29.18 14.79
N GLU A 42 39.27 -28.04 15.09
CA GLU A 42 40.68 -27.73 15.47
C GLU A 42 41.73 -27.88 14.34
N GLY A 43 42.55 -26.85 14.05
CA GLY A 43 43.51 -26.95 12.91
C GLY A 43 44.51 -25.81 12.52
N ARG A 44 44.74 -24.76 13.33
CA ARG A 44 45.91 -23.81 13.32
C ARG A 44 46.75 -23.50 12.03
N ARG A 45 46.92 -22.18 11.75
CA ARG A 45 48.13 -21.47 11.19
C ARG A 45 48.51 -21.71 9.69
N ALA A 46 49.40 -20.94 9.03
CA ALA A 46 49.69 -19.48 9.00
C ALA A 46 50.79 -19.15 7.93
N ALA A 47 50.75 -17.97 7.29
CA ALA A 47 51.85 -17.29 6.54
C ALA A 47 52.42 -17.98 5.26
N SER A 48 53.27 -17.36 4.39
CA SER A 48 53.25 -15.99 3.77
C SER A 48 54.36 -15.81 2.70
N SER A 49 54.01 -15.42 1.46
CA SER A 49 54.89 -14.80 0.41
C SER A 49 54.00 -14.42 -0.82
N VAL A 50 54.17 -13.35 -1.62
CA VAL A 50 55.34 -12.69 -2.27
C VAL A 50 55.91 -13.57 -3.40
N GLN A 51 56.01 -13.20 -4.69
CA GLN A 51 55.85 -11.94 -5.47
C GLN A 51 55.22 -12.29 -6.87
N ALA A 52 55.00 -11.48 -7.92
CA ALA A 52 55.33 -10.10 -8.32
C ALA A 52 54.24 -9.50 -9.26
N ALA A 53 54.60 -8.64 -10.25
CA ALA A 53 53.68 -7.94 -11.17
C ALA A 53 54.30 -7.68 -12.58
N ALA A 54 53.46 -7.40 -13.60
CA ALA A 54 53.86 -6.93 -14.94
C ALA A 54 52.73 -6.14 -15.65
N ALA A 55 53.07 -5.11 -16.44
CA ALA A 55 52.20 -4.21 -17.26
C ALA A 55 53.09 -3.23 -18.08
N PRO A 56 52.57 -2.33 -18.96
CA PRO A 56 51.35 -2.30 -19.79
C PRO A 56 51.75 -2.45 -21.31
N PRO A 57 51.11 -1.88 -22.39
CA PRO A 57 50.48 -0.55 -22.62
C PRO A 57 48.94 -0.63 -22.85
N ALA A 58 48.09 0.43 -22.89
CA ALA A 58 48.19 1.91 -22.95
C ALA A 58 47.95 2.57 -24.34
N ASP A 59 46.71 3.01 -24.57
CA ASP A 59 46.19 4.13 -25.41
C ASP A 59 44.65 4.18 -25.19
N ALA A 60 44.07 5.10 -24.39
CA ALA A 60 43.65 6.49 -24.68
C ALA A 60 42.30 6.63 -25.45
N GLU A 61 41.26 7.39 -25.04
CA GLU A 61 40.92 8.09 -23.76
C GLU A 61 39.36 8.25 -23.61
N PRO A 62 38.81 8.63 -22.42
CA PRO A 62 37.36 8.74 -22.10
C PRO A 62 36.83 10.21 -22.26
N PRO A 63 35.67 10.69 -21.70
CA PRO A 63 34.62 10.10 -20.85
C PRO A 63 33.18 10.33 -21.42
N ILE A 64 32.06 10.37 -20.67
CA ILE A 64 31.63 11.35 -19.64
C ILE A 64 30.89 10.65 -18.48
N VAL A 65 31.27 10.96 -17.24
CA VAL A 65 30.46 10.78 -16.01
C VAL A 65 30.63 12.05 -15.15
N SER A 66 29.55 12.63 -14.64
CA SER A 66 29.59 13.83 -13.79
C SER A 66 29.59 13.50 -12.28
N PRO A 67 30.15 14.37 -11.41
CA PRO A 67 30.58 14.01 -10.05
C PRO A 67 29.50 14.26 -8.98
N THR A 68 29.49 13.59 -7.82
CA THR A 68 30.53 13.71 -6.77
C THR A 68 30.42 12.60 -5.70
N GLN A 69 31.50 12.39 -4.92
CA GLN A 69 31.49 11.56 -3.69
C GLN A 69 32.13 12.30 -2.50
N ARG A 70 31.47 12.23 -1.32
CA ARG A 70 32.02 12.47 0.05
C ARG A 70 32.55 13.93 0.29
N THR A 71 32.76 14.46 1.50
CA THR A 71 32.99 13.87 2.84
C THR A 71 32.62 14.81 4.02
N LYS A 72 31.97 14.27 5.07
CA LYS A 72 31.98 14.64 6.53
C LYS A 72 32.15 16.11 7.06
N LEU A 73 31.16 16.47 7.91
CA LEU A 73 31.25 17.07 9.28
C LEU A 73 31.57 18.57 9.58
N LEU A 74 30.71 19.14 10.44
CA LEU A 74 30.93 20.26 11.40
C LEU A 74 31.10 21.69 10.79
N ARG A 75 30.74 22.81 11.45
CA ARG A 75 30.30 23.06 12.86
C ARG A 75 29.44 24.34 12.97
N ARG A 76 28.40 24.31 13.83
CA ARG A 76 27.75 25.45 14.56
C ARG A 76 27.49 26.80 13.83
N GLY A 77 26.21 27.09 13.57
CA GLY A 77 25.44 27.93 14.51
C GLY A 77 24.95 29.33 14.08
N ALA A 78 23.63 29.50 14.05
CA ALA A 78 22.91 30.76 14.30
C ALA A 78 21.55 30.45 14.96
N ARG A 79 20.90 31.44 15.60
CA ARG A 79 19.61 31.26 16.31
C ARG A 79 18.45 31.87 15.53
N GLN A 80 17.31 31.20 15.51
CA GLN A 80 16.01 31.87 15.60
C GLN A 80 15.18 31.20 16.70
N LYS A 81 14.47 32.00 17.51
CA LYS A 81 13.56 31.54 18.55
C LYS A 81 12.14 31.47 17.98
N GLY A 82 11.73 30.30 17.50
CA GLY A 82 10.31 29.94 17.54
C GLY A 82 9.97 29.48 18.95
N SER A 83 8.99 30.11 19.61
CA SER A 83 8.52 29.68 20.93
C SER A 83 7.58 28.48 20.79
N LEU A 84 8.14 27.29 20.57
CA LEU A 84 7.39 26.05 20.61
C LEU A 84 6.96 25.81 22.07
N LEU A 85 5.69 26.11 22.38
CA LEU A 85 5.05 25.69 23.62
C LEU A 85 4.81 24.18 23.56
N VAL A 86 5.88 23.43 23.85
CA VAL A 86 5.76 22.03 24.26
C VAL A 86 5.16 22.05 25.66
N ASP A 87 4.01 21.41 25.84
CA ASP A 87 3.51 21.13 27.19
C ASP A 87 4.48 20.14 27.85
N LEU A 88 5.14 20.60 28.91
CA LEU A 88 6.11 19.83 29.70
C LEU A 88 5.52 19.40 31.05
N SER A 89 4.19 19.36 31.16
CA SER A 89 3.51 18.71 32.28
C SER A 89 3.93 17.25 32.36
N ASN A 90 4.63 16.90 33.44
CA ASN A 90 5.17 15.55 33.65
C ASN A 90 4.06 14.59 34.12
N THR A 91 3.03 14.39 33.30
CA THR A 91 2.24 13.18 33.35
C THR A 91 3.15 12.01 33.00
N ARG A 92 3.57 11.27 34.04
CA ARG A 92 4.05 9.91 33.84
C ARG A 92 2.84 9.11 33.34
N GLN A 93 2.68 9.01 32.02
CA GLN A 93 1.76 8.05 31.43
C GLN A 93 2.23 6.67 31.88
N ALA A 94 1.57 6.12 32.91
CA ALA A 94 1.71 4.72 33.25
C ALA A 94 1.30 3.93 32.01
N GLU A 95 2.14 3.00 31.58
CA GLU A 95 1.98 2.33 30.29
C GLU A 95 0.61 1.65 30.23
N ALA A 96 -0.27 2.16 29.38
CA ALA A 96 -1.68 1.83 29.37
C ALA A 96 -1.84 0.33 29.01
N GLN A 97 -2.43 -0.44 29.93
CA GLN A 97 -2.45 -1.90 29.80
C GLN A 97 -3.28 -2.32 28.57
N PRO A 98 -2.75 -3.17 27.67
CA PRO A 98 -3.44 -3.61 26.46
C PRO A 98 -4.82 -4.19 26.73
N LEU A 99 -5.82 -3.78 25.94
CA LEU A 99 -7.16 -4.35 25.97
C LEU A 99 -7.23 -5.60 25.08
N LEU A 100 -6.62 -6.68 25.58
CA LEU A 100 -6.64 -8.01 24.95
C LEU A 100 -8.08 -8.52 24.81
N GLY A 101 -8.37 -9.21 23.70
CA GLY A 101 -9.69 -9.80 23.46
C GLY A 101 -10.82 -8.81 23.12
N ILE A 102 -10.52 -7.53 22.84
CA ILE A 102 -11.53 -6.56 22.40
C ILE A 102 -11.71 -6.55 20.87
N LEU A 103 -10.63 -6.75 20.12
CA LEU A 103 -10.72 -6.78 18.66
C LEU A 103 -11.21 -8.14 18.14
N GLU A 104 -10.72 -9.27 18.68
CA GLU A 104 -11.12 -10.62 18.25
C GLU A 104 -11.03 -10.90 16.73
N GLY A 105 -10.23 -10.12 15.99
CA GLY A 105 -10.14 -10.15 14.52
C GLY A 105 -10.97 -9.09 13.80
N LYS A 106 -11.87 -8.36 14.49
CA LYS A 106 -12.56 -7.19 13.97
C LYS A 106 -11.55 -6.10 13.56
N PHE A 107 -11.73 -5.57 12.35
CA PHE A 107 -11.03 -4.36 11.91
C PHE A 107 -11.82 -3.06 12.14
N ARG A 108 -13.06 -3.13 12.63
CA ARG A 108 -13.89 -1.97 12.96
C ARG A 108 -14.63 -2.18 14.28
N VAL A 109 -14.78 -1.12 15.07
CA VAL A 109 -15.60 -1.08 16.29
C VAL A 109 -16.66 0.00 16.13
N ALA A 110 -17.94 -0.34 16.33
CA ALA A 110 -19.06 0.57 16.12
C ALA A 110 -19.13 1.65 17.22
N PRO A 111 -19.64 2.88 16.95
CA PRO A 111 -19.60 4.00 17.90
C PRO A 111 -20.18 3.69 19.29
N GLU A 112 -21.22 2.88 19.35
CA GLU A 112 -21.86 2.39 20.57
C GLU A 112 -20.98 1.39 21.35
N GLU A 113 -20.22 0.55 20.66
CA GLU A 113 -19.24 -0.36 21.27
C GLU A 113 -18.00 0.42 21.75
N VAL A 114 -17.55 1.44 21.00
CA VAL A 114 -16.50 2.38 21.43
C VAL A 114 -16.91 3.09 22.72
N ALA A 115 -18.12 3.65 22.78
CA ALA A 115 -18.64 4.31 23.97
C ALA A 115 -18.78 3.34 25.17
N ALA A 116 -19.21 2.10 24.93
CA ALA A 116 -19.27 1.06 25.96
C ALA A 116 -17.88 0.72 26.52
N LEU A 117 -16.86 0.55 25.66
CA LEU A 117 -15.48 0.29 26.07
C LEU A 117 -14.89 1.45 26.90
N GLN A 118 -15.14 2.71 26.50
CA GLN A 118 -14.73 3.88 27.27
C GLN A 118 -15.36 3.89 28.67
N ALA A 119 -16.67 3.60 28.77
CA ALA A 119 -17.39 3.55 30.05
C ALA A 119 -16.95 2.37 30.93
N GLN A 120 -16.77 1.18 30.35
CA GLN A 120 -16.36 -0.05 31.04
C GLN A 120 -14.95 0.05 31.63
N HIS A 121 -14.02 0.70 30.94
CA HIS A 121 -12.63 0.82 31.38
C HIS A 121 -12.29 2.18 32.03
N GLY A 122 -13.22 3.15 31.99
CA GLY A 122 -13.03 4.49 32.58
C GLY A 122 -12.03 5.37 31.82
N VAL A 123 -11.92 5.21 30.49
CA VAL A 123 -10.86 5.79 29.65
C VAL A 123 -11.37 6.82 28.63
N GLY A 124 -10.54 7.82 28.33
CA GLY A 124 -10.76 8.78 27.24
C GLY A 124 -10.41 8.21 25.85
N GLU A 125 -10.79 8.93 24.79
CA GLU A 125 -10.54 8.52 23.39
C GLU A 125 -9.07 8.12 23.15
N GLU A 126 -8.12 8.97 23.56
CA GLU A 126 -6.68 8.76 23.33
C GLU A 126 -6.11 7.56 24.12
N GLU A 127 -6.59 7.32 25.33
CA GLU A 127 -6.15 6.16 26.11
C GLU A 127 -6.76 4.86 25.59
N LEU A 128 -8.01 4.85 25.13
CA LEU A 128 -8.61 3.70 24.46
C LEU A 128 -7.81 3.33 23.21
N LEU A 129 -7.48 4.32 22.36
CA LEU A 129 -6.61 4.13 21.20
C LEU A 129 -5.25 3.54 21.59
N ALA A 130 -4.58 4.11 22.59
CA ALA A 130 -3.27 3.63 23.07
C ALA A 130 -3.28 2.20 23.61
N ARG A 131 -4.40 1.73 24.16
CA ARG A 131 -4.55 0.35 24.65
C ARG A 131 -4.91 -0.66 23.55
N LEU A 132 -5.34 -0.20 22.37
CA LEU A 132 -5.77 -1.04 21.24
C LEU A 132 -4.70 -1.22 20.14
N ILE A 133 -3.69 -0.34 20.03
CA ILE A 133 -2.60 -0.48 19.04
C ILE A 133 -1.74 -1.75 19.23
N GLY A 134 -1.67 -2.29 20.45
CA GLY A 134 -1.02 -3.57 20.74
C GLY A 134 -1.81 -4.74 20.14
N PRO A 135 -3.06 -4.98 20.56
CA PRO A 135 -3.96 -5.96 19.95
C PRO A 135 -4.11 -5.81 18.43
N ALA A 136 -4.12 -4.58 17.90
CA ALA A 136 -4.15 -4.33 16.47
C ALA A 136 -2.93 -4.92 15.74
N ALA A 137 -1.73 -4.79 16.32
CA ALA A 137 -0.50 -5.31 15.71
C ALA A 137 -0.49 -6.85 15.60
N GLU A 138 -1.25 -7.56 16.44
CA GLU A 138 -1.39 -9.02 16.38
C GLU A 138 -2.13 -9.49 15.11
N LEU A 139 -2.87 -8.60 14.43
CA LEU A 139 -3.57 -8.88 13.17
C LEU A 139 -2.70 -8.62 11.92
N ALA A 140 -1.47 -8.12 12.10
CA ALA A 140 -0.57 -7.78 11.00
C ALA A 140 -0.03 -8.99 10.23
N ARG A 141 0.39 -8.77 8.98
CA ARG A 141 0.92 -9.82 8.10
C ARG A 141 2.29 -9.41 7.51
N PRO A 142 3.39 -9.46 8.29
CA PRO A 142 4.71 -9.01 7.86
C PRO A 142 5.74 -10.15 7.67
N PRO A 143 5.58 -11.06 6.69
CA PRO A 143 6.49 -12.19 6.47
C PRO A 143 7.90 -11.81 5.96
N ILE A 144 8.19 -10.53 5.69
CA ILE A 144 9.51 -10.07 5.26
C ILE A 144 10.28 -9.46 6.44
N SER A 145 9.65 -8.54 7.19
CA SER A 145 10.29 -7.82 8.30
C SER A 145 10.12 -8.50 9.66
N SER A 146 9.09 -9.35 9.83
CA SER A 146 8.57 -9.78 11.14
C SER A 146 8.16 -8.62 12.08
N PHE A 147 8.09 -7.39 11.58
CA PHE A 147 7.80 -6.20 12.38
C PHE A 147 6.30 -5.88 12.29
N HIS A 148 5.60 -6.11 13.40
CA HIS A 148 4.15 -6.03 13.48
C HIS A 148 3.73 -4.61 13.89
N VAL A 149 3.03 -3.92 12.99
CA VAL A 149 2.55 -2.54 13.20
C VAL A 149 1.03 -2.53 13.28
N GLY A 150 0.51 -2.00 14.38
CA GLY A 150 -0.91 -1.77 14.60
C GLY A 150 -1.21 -0.27 14.60
N ALA A 151 -2.23 0.11 13.87
CA ALA A 151 -2.81 1.45 13.84
C ALA A 151 -4.27 1.37 14.29
N VAL A 152 -4.73 2.34 15.08
CA VAL A 152 -6.15 2.47 15.45
C VAL A 152 -6.53 3.94 15.35
N GLY A 153 -7.62 4.23 14.65
CA GLY A 153 -8.04 5.60 14.34
C GLY A 153 -9.51 5.81 14.61
N LEU A 154 -9.86 7.01 15.05
CA LEU A 154 -11.20 7.40 15.48
C LEU A 154 -11.82 8.35 14.46
N GLY A 155 -12.90 7.90 13.83
CA GLY A 155 -13.62 8.64 12.80
C GLY A 155 -14.42 9.84 13.35
N SER A 156 -14.92 10.70 12.46
CA SER A 156 -15.91 11.71 12.82
C SER A 156 -17.29 11.10 13.11
N SER A 157 -17.59 9.90 12.59
CA SER A 157 -18.75 9.10 13.02
C SER A 157 -18.68 8.60 14.47
N GLY A 158 -17.50 8.59 15.09
CA GLY A 158 -17.25 7.97 16.40
C GLY A 158 -16.86 6.49 16.36
N ALA A 159 -16.85 5.84 15.18
CA ALA A 159 -16.36 4.48 15.02
C ALA A 159 -14.81 4.42 15.09
N LEU A 160 -14.27 3.28 15.53
CA LEU A 160 -12.84 2.98 15.43
C LEU A 160 -12.54 2.12 14.21
N TYR A 161 -11.44 2.43 13.52
CA TYR A 161 -10.90 1.69 12.39
C TYR A 161 -9.49 1.21 12.73
N VAL A 162 -9.24 -0.07 12.53
CA VAL A 162 -7.95 -0.72 12.74
C VAL A 162 -7.19 -0.78 11.41
N GLY A 163 -5.88 -0.59 11.45
CA GLY A 163 -5.00 -0.83 10.31
C GLY A 163 -3.76 -1.59 10.70
N VAL A 164 -3.24 -2.40 9.77
CA VAL A 164 -2.06 -3.24 9.98
C VAL A 164 -1.17 -3.28 8.74
N ASN A 165 0.12 -3.56 8.92
CA ASN A 165 1.02 -3.72 7.78
C ASN A 165 0.87 -5.09 7.11
N LEU A 166 0.87 -5.08 5.78
CA LEU A 166 0.80 -6.25 4.90
C LEU A 166 2.04 -6.26 4.00
N GLU A 167 2.80 -7.36 3.99
CA GLU A 167 3.99 -7.51 3.15
C GLU A 167 3.88 -8.73 2.24
N PHE A 168 4.32 -8.58 0.98
CA PHE A 168 4.14 -9.60 -0.06
C PHE A 168 5.48 -10.19 -0.51
N VAL A 169 5.74 -11.44 -0.13
CA VAL A 169 7.02 -12.13 -0.40
C VAL A 169 7.23 -12.30 -1.91
N ARG A 170 8.49 -12.13 -2.36
CA ARG A 170 8.95 -12.12 -3.78
C ARG A 170 8.51 -10.92 -4.62
N LEU A 171 7.83 -9.93 -4.03
CA LEU A 171 7.49 -8.68 -4.72
C LEU A 171 8.36 -7.50 -4.25
N PRO A 172 8.57 -6.47 -5.09
CA PRO A 172 9.22 -5.24 -4.67
C PRO A 172 8.51 -4.56 -3.48
N LEU A 173 9.28 -3.95 -2.58
CA LEU A 173 8.76 -3.42 -1.30
C LEU A 173 7.70 -2.31 -1.45
N TYR A 174 7.61 -1.64 -2.60
CA TYR A 174 6.55 -0.66 -2.88
C TYR A 174 5.14 -1.28 -3.00
N ASN A 175 5.02 -2.60 -3.01
CA ASN A 175 3.72 -3.29 -3.02
C ASN A 175 3.13 -3.49 -1.62
N SER A 176 3.92 -3.31 -0.55
CA SER A 176 3.48 -3.47 0.84
C SER A 176 2.47 -2.40 1.25
N VAL A 177 1.47 -2.78 2.05
CA VAL A 177 0.53 -1.84 2.66
C VAL A 177 1.02 -1.49 4.06
N HIS A 178 1.13 -0.21 4.39
CA HIS A 178 1.44 0.25 5.75
C HIS A 178 0.19 0.26 6.64
N ALA A 179 0.36 0.10 7.96
CA ALA A 179 -0.76 0.09 8.91
C ALA A 179 -1.59 1.39 8.86
N GLU A 180 -0.92 2.52 8.70
CA GLU A 180 -1.55 3.82 8.57
C GLU A 180 -2.34 3.96 7.25
N GLN A 181 -1.86 3.34 6.15
CA GLN A 181 -2.57 3.30 4.87
C GLN A 181 -3.79 2.36 4.92
N PHE A 182 -3.61 1.15 5.47
CA PHE A 182 -4.69 0.18 5.70
C PHE A 182 -5.85 0.85 6.45
N LEU A 183 -5.54 1.60 7.51
CA LEU A 183 -6.55 2.29 8.32
C LEU A 183 -7.40 3.28 7.51
N LEU A 184 -6.78 4.09 6.63
CA LEU A 184 -7.54 5.01 5.78
C LEU A 184 -8.37 4.30 4.72
N VAL A 185 -7.90 3.16 4.19
CA VAL A 185 -8.68 2.33 3.27
C VAL A 185 -9.85 1.65 3.98
N ASN A 186 -9.63 1.12 5.18
CA ASN A 186 -10.70 0.58 6.04
C ASN A 186 -11.76 1.64 6.36
N ALA A 187 -11.32 2.88 6.67
CA ALA A 187 -12.21 4.01 6.87
C ALA A 187 -13.01 4.34 5.59
N LEU A 188 -12.33 4.39 4.42
CA LEU A 188 -12.94 4.64 3.11
C LEU A 188 -14.02 3.60 2.75
N HIS A 189 -13.72 2.31 2.91
CA HIS A 189 -14.63 1.19 2.63
C HIS A 189 -15.90 1.22 3.48
N HIS A 190 -15.82 1.79 4.68
CA HIS A 190 -16.96 2.01 5.57
C HIS A 190 -17.63 3.40 5.42
N GLY A 191 -17.23 4.19 4.42
CA GLY A 191 -17.79 5.51 4.13
C GLY A 191 -17.46 6.60 5.16
N GLU A 192 -16.43 6.39 5.99
CA GLU A 192 -15.93 7.38 6.95
C GLU A 192 -15.29 8.56 6.22
N ARG A 193 -15.55 9.78 6.71
CA ARG A 193 -15.17 11.01 5.98
C ARG A 193 -13.95 11.73 6.55
N GLU A 194 -13.67 11.54 7.84
CA GLU A 194 -12.55 12.18 8.53
C GLU A 194 -12.03 11.30 9.66
N ILE A 195 -10.70 11.24 9.84
CA ILE A 195 -10.06 10.61 11.00
C ILE A 195 -9.59 11.71 11.96
N ARG A 196 -10.26 11.83 13.11
CA ARG A 196 -9.98 12.88 14.12
C ARG A 196 -8.69 12.63 14.88
N ARG A 197 -8.45 11.36 15.24
CA ARG A 197 -7.28 10.90 15.99
C ARG A 197 -6.78 9.57 15.43
N LEU A 198 -5.47 9.37 15.51
CA LEU A 198 -4.76 8.15 15.16
C LEU A 198 -3.83 7.78 16.32
N ALA A 199 -3.75 6.50 16.69
CA ALA A 199 -2.63 5.95 17.44
C ALA A 199 -1.94 4.87 16.61
N VAL A 200 -0.62 4.76 16.72
CA VAL A 200 0.19 3.77 15.99
C VAL A 200 1.27 3.16 16.88
N SER A 201 1.51 1.85 16.76
CA SER A 201 2.52 1.15 17.58
C SER A 201 3.98 1.52 17.25
N ALA A 202 4.22 2.17 16.11
CA ALA A 202 5.51 2.71 15.70
C ALA A 202 5.34 4.11 15.10
N ALA A 203 6.35 4.97 15.21
CA ALA A 203 6.30 6.32 14.63
C ALA A 203 6.15 6.26 13.09
N PRO A 204 5.18 6.99 12.50
CA PRO A 204 4.81 6.79 11.09
C PRO A 204 5.96 7.19 10.18
N CYS A 205 6.17 6.44 9.10
CA CYS A 205 7.24 6.71 8.15
C CYS A 205 6.92 7.95 7.26
N GLY A 206 7.90 8.45 6.51
CA GLY A 206 7.70 9.60 5.62
C GLY A 206 6.59 9.37 4.57
N HIS A 207 6.50 8.15 4.04
CA HIS A 207 5.46 7.69 3.13
C HIS A 207 4.05 7.82 3.73
N CYS A 208 3.83 7.33 4.95
CA CYS A 208 2.53 7.45 5.62
C CYS A 208 2.18 8.89 6.01
N ARG A 209 3.16 9.70 6.46
CA ARG A 209 2.93 11.13 6.70
C ARG A 209 2.49 11.85 5.42
N GLN A 210 3.09 11.50 4.29
CA GLN A 210 2.74 12.06 3.00
C GLN A 210 1.35 11.59 2.54
N PHE A 211 1.00 10.31 2.72
CA PHE A 211 -0.33 9.76 2.45
C PHE A 211 -1.43 10.42 3.29
N TYR A 212 -1.16 10.75 4.56
CA TYR A 212 -2.10 11.52 5.39
C TYR A 212 -2.21 13.00 5.00
N SER A 213 -1.35 13.50 4.10
CA SER A 213 -1.46 14.87 3.58
C SER A 213 -2.54 15.01 2.50
N GLU A 214 -3.11 13.89 2.03
CA GLU A 214 -4.22 13.83 1.07
C GLU A 214 -5.60 14.08 1.70
N LEU A 215 -5.70 14.05 3.03
CA LEU A 215 -6.96 14.24 3.76
C LEU A 215 -7.35 15.73 3.82
N ALA A 216 -8.64 16.05 3.71
CA ALA A 216 -9.12 17.40 3.98
C ALA A 216 -8.82 17.86 5.42
N CYS A 217 -9.00 16.95 6.39
CA CYS A 217 -8.68 17.16 7.81
C CYS A 217 -7.18 17.05 8.14
N ALA A 218 -6.28 16.94 7.16
CA ALA A 218 -4.83 16.81 7.36
C ALA A 218 -4.15 17.89 8.24
N PRO A 219 -4.65 19.14 8.40
CA PRO A 219 -4.12 20.06 9.41
C PRO A 219 -4.36 19.60 10.86
N ASP A 220 -5.50 18.92 11.09
CA ASP A 220 -6.10 18.68 12.40
C ASP A 220 -5.94 17.23 12.90
N VAL A 221 -5.45 16.32 12.04
CA VAL A 221 -5.14 14.93 12.45
C VAL A 221 -4.09 14.92 13.57
N ASN A 222 -4.50 14.40 14.72
CA ASN A 222 -3.65 14.18 15.89
C ASN A 222 -3.16 12.72 15.93
N ILE A 223 -1.85 12.52 15.98
CA ILE A 223 -1.17 11.23 15.91
C ILE A 223 -0.48 10.95 17.25
N LEU A 224 -1.06 10.04 18.03
CA LEU A 224 -0.56 9.54 19.30
C LEU A 224 0.49 8.45 19.09
N LEU A 225 1.70 8.70 19.61
CA LEU A 225 2.81 7.76 19.60
C LEU A 225 3.07 7.26 21.03
N PRO A 226 3.05 5.94 21.29
CA PRO A 226 3.54 5.41 22.56
C PRO A 226 5.05 5.66 22.68
N ALA A 227 5.55 5.76 23.91
CA ALA A 227 7.00 5.80 24.12
C ALA A 227 7.61 4.45 23.67
N PRO A 228 8.59 4.44 22.74
CA PRO A 228 9.22 3.19 22.32
C PRO A 228 10.01 2.56 23.47
N ARG A 229 10.22 1.24 23.40
CA ARG A 229 11.19 0.55 24.28
C ARG A 229 12.34 -0.01 23.41
N PRO A 230 13.61 0.36 23.66
CA PRO A 230 14.07 1.40 24.59
C PRO A 230 13.61 2.81 24.19
N ALA A 231 13.56 3.73 25.16
CA ALA A 231 13.04 5.08 24.99
C ALA A 231 13.99 5.99 24.18
N VAL A 232 13.90 5.91 22.85
CA VAL A 232 14.65 6.78 21.90
C VAL A 232 14.02 8.18 21.79
N PHE A 233 12.71 8.29 22.03
CA PHE A 233 11.98 9.56 22.15
C PHE A 233 10.92 9.46 23.26
N GLN A 234 10.41 10.60 23.73
CA GLN A 234 9.24 10.63 24.61
C GLN A 234 7.97 10.42 23.77
N GLY A 235 7.11 9.48 24.17
CA GLY A 235 5.78 9.34 23.56
C GLY A 235 4.90 10.57 23.79
N GLY A 236 3.85 10.71 23.00
CA GLY A 236 2.93 11.86 23.04
C GLY A 236 2.10 12.01 21.77
N THR A 237 1.23 13.01 21.77
CA THR A 237 0.36 13.35 20.63
C THR A 237 1.01 14.44 19.77
N TYR A 238 1.09 14.21 18.46
CA TYR A 238 1.71 15.11 17.49
C TYR A 238 0.75 15.41 16.34
N SER A 239 0.70 16.66 15.87
CA SER A 239 0.00 16.97 14.63
C SER A 239 0.81 16.54 13.40
N LEU A 240 0.13 16.27 12.28
CA LEU A 240 0.82 15.93 11.03
C LEU A 240 1.83 17.03 10.61
N GLY A 241 1.55 18.30 10.89
CA GLY A 241 2.47 19.41 10.60
C GLY A 241 3.76 19.42 11.45
N GLN A 242 3.75 18.81 12.64
CA GLN A 242 4.97 18.61 13.45
C GLN A 242 5.81 17.44 12.93
N LEU A 243 5.15 16.38 12.43
CA LEU A 243 5.81 15.20 11.89
C LEU A 243 6.28 15.39 10.44
N LEU A 244 5.63 16.25 9.66
CA LEU A 244 5.98 16.59 8.29
C LEU A 244 5.93 18.12 8.09
N PRO A 245 6.93 18.86 8.61
CA PRO A 245 7.00 20.31 8.43
C PRO A 245 7.25 20.66 6.96
N MET A 246 6.62 21.74 6.48
CA MET A 246 6.65 22.15 5.06
C MET A 246 6.21 21.03 4.09
N ARG A 247 5.20 20.22 4.48
CA ARG A 247 4.68 19.11 3.66
C ARG A 247 4.23 19.57 2.27
N PHE A 248 4.54 18.73 1.29
CA PHE A 248 3.89 18.75 -0.01
C PHE A 248 2.45 18.23 0.14
N LYS A 249 1.49 18.80 -0.57
CA LYS A 249 0.04 18.60 -0.34
C LYS A 249 -0.76 18.71 -1.65
N PRO A 250 -2.03 18.25 -1.69
CA PRO A 250 -2.88 18.36 -2.87
C PRO A 250 -2.93 19.78 -3.48
N ALA A 251 -3.03 20.82 -2.63
CA ALA A 251 -3.07 22.23 -3.05
C ALA A 251 -1.74 22.80 -3.63
N ASP A 252 -0.70 21.97 -3.77
CA ASP A 252 0.52 22.33 -4.52
C ASP A 252 0.48 21.84 -5.99
N LEU A 253 -0.53 21.01 -6.35
CA LEU A 253 -0.74 20.45 -7.70
C LEU A 253 -2.16 20.68 -8.25
N LEU A 254 -3.17 20.67 -7.38
CA LEU A 254 -4.58 20.81 -7.76
C LEU A 254 -5.01 22.29 -7.76
N PRO A 255 -6.01 22.67 -8.58
CA PRO A 255 -6.55 24.02 -8.61
C PRO A 255 -7.32 24.38 -7.32
N ASP A 256 -7.66 25.67 -7.20
CA ASP A 256 -8.54 26.21 -6.15
C ASP A 256 -9.86 26.67 -6.80
N PRO A 257 -11.05 26.19 -6.36
CA PRO A 257 -11.26 25.16 -5.34
C PRO A 257 -10.77 23.77 -5.79
N ALA A 258 -10.24 23.01 -4.82
CA ALA A 258 -9.78 21.65 -5.06
C ALA A 258 -10.95 20.69 -5.34
N THR A 259 -10.66 19.61 -6.07
CA THR A 259 -11.51 18.42 -6.13
C THR A 259 -11.68 17.81 -4.74
N PRO A 260 -12.76 17.03 -4.48
CA PRO A 260 -12.92 16.31 -3.23
C PRO A 260 -11.67 15.51 -2.86
N LEU A 261 -11.18 15.70 -1.63
CA LEU A 261 -9.94 15.10 -1.14
C LEU A 261 -10.17 13.68 -0.59
N LEU A 262 -9.11 12.99 -0.16
CA LEU A 262 -9.23 11.62 0.35
C LEU A 262 -10.22 11.55 1.54
N LEU A 263 -11.03 10.47 1.56
CA LEU A 263 -12.23 10.25 2.39
C LEU A 263 -13.46 11.13 2.06
N GLN A 264 -13.35 12.13 1.19
CA GLN A 264 -14.52 12.84 0.68
C GLN A 264 -15.14 12.08 -0.51
N PRO A 265 -16.47 12.13 -0.70
CA PRO A 265 -17.13 11.44 -1.81
C PRO A 265 -16.56 11.85 -3.17
N GLN A 266 -16.21 10.84 -3.98
CA GLN A 266 -15.78 10.99 -5.37
C GLN A 266 -16.93 10.60 -6.31
N ASP A 267 -16.93 11.17 -7.51
CA ASP A 267 -17.85 10.80 -8.60
C ASP A 267 -17.09 10.96 -9.93
N ASN A 268 -16.25 9.97 -10.24
CA ASN A 268 -15.57 9.91 -11.52
C ASN A 268 -16.58 9.43 -12.56
N GLY A 269 -16.96 10.30 -13.50
CA GLY A 269 -17.88 9.98 -14.60
C GLY A 269 -17.27 9.01 -15.63
N VAL A 270 -17.04 7.76 -15.23
CA VAL A 270 -16.52 6.66 -16.05
C VAL A 270 -17.57 5.58 -16.24
N GLN A 271 -17.55 4.94 -17.42
CA GLN A 271 -18.40 3.82 -17.76
C GLN A 271 -17.58 2.72 -18.44
N LEU A 272 -18.10 1.50 -18.51
CA LEU A 272 -17.47 0.44 -19.28
C LEU A 272 -17.56 0.72 -20.78
N THR A 273 -16.52 0.36 -21.54
CA THR A 273 -16.53 0.43 -23.01
C THR A 273 -17.54 -0.54 -23.64
N ALA A 274 -17.83 -0.38 -24.94
CA ALA A 274 -18.65 -1.33 -25.69
C ALA A 274 -18.09 -2.78 -25.59
N ALA A 275 -16.78 -2.96 -25.77
CA ALA A 275 -16.13 -4.28 -25.67
C ALA A 275 -16.20 -4.88 -24.25
N ALA A 276 -16.09 -4.06 -23.20
CA ALA A 276 -16.26 -4.52 -21.82
C ALA A 276 -17.71 -4.94 -21.53
N ARG A 277 -18.71 -4.23 -22.08
CA ARG A 277 -20.14 -4.62 -22.02
C ARG A 277 -20.39 -5.94 -22.78
N GLU A 278 -19.80 -6.13 -23.96
CA GLU A 278 -19.88 -7.39 -24.70
C GLU A 278 -19.26 -8.57 -23.92
N LEU A 279 -18.12 -8.37 -23.25
CA LEU A 279 -17.49 -9.39 -22.41
C LEU A 279 -18.34 -9.76 -21.18
N LEU A 280 -19.06 -8.80 -20.60
CA LEU A 280 -20.04 -9.07 -19.54
C LEU A 280 -21.22 -9.90 -20.07
N HIS A 281 -21.83 -9.50 -21.19
CA HIS A 281 -22.92 -10.26 -21.81
C HIS A 281 -22.49 -11.67 -22.23
N ALA A 282 -21.24 -11.86 -22.67
CA ALA A 282 -20.67 -13.17 -23.01
C ALA A 282 -20.45 -14.11 -21.79
N ARG A 283 -20.50 -13.57 -20.56
CA ARG A 283 -20.40 -14.31 -19.29
C ARG A 283 -21.68 -14.23 -18.44
N ALA A 284 -22.80 -13.84 -19.04
CA ALA A 284 -24.07 -13.69 -18.32
C ALA A 284 -24.48 -14.98 -17.58
N GLY A 285 -24.89 -14.83 -16.32
CA GLY A 285 -25.19 -15.93 -15.39
C GLY A 285 -24.02 -16.38 -14.51
N ASP A 286 -22.81 -15.87 -14.74
CA ASP A 286 -21.67 -15.99 -13.81
C ASP A 286 -21.81 -14.93 -12.69
N ALA A 287 -22.70 -15.20 -11.73
CA ALA A 287 -23.11 -14.22 -10.71
C ALA A 287 -21.95 -13.66 -9.86
N ALA A 288 -20.87 -14.44 -9.67
CA ALA A 288 -19.68 -13.98 -8.95
C ALA A 288 -18.89 -12.96 -9.78
N PHE A 289 -18.74 -13.21 -11.08
CA PHE A 289 -18.13 -12.27 -12.03
C PHE A 289 -19.00 -11.03 -12.27
N GLU A 290 -20.32 -11.18 -12.38
CA GLU A 290 -21.26 -10.06 -12.53
C GLU A 290 -21.19 -9.13 -11.31
N ARG A 291 -21.17 -9.69 -10.08
CA ARG A 291 -20.94 -8.91 -8.85
C ARG A 291 -19.58 -8.19 -8.88
N ALA A 292 -18.51 -8.94 -9.15
CA ALA A 292 -17.15 -8.39 -9.17
C ALA A 292 -16.96 -7.28 -10.22
N ALA A 293 -17.60 -7.39 -11.39
CA ALA A 293 -17.58 -6.36 -12.41
C ALA A 293 -18.36 -5.09 -12.02
N ALA A 294 -19.52 -5.25 -11.37
CA ALA A 294 -20.30 -4.13 -10.86
C ALA A 294 -19.57 -3.40 -9.73
N GLU A 295 -18.95 -4.14 -8.81
CA GLU A 295 -18.16 -3.58 -7.70
C GLU A 295 -16.88 -2.92 -8.20
N ALA A 296 -16.09 -3.57 -9.07
CA ALA A 296 -14.90 -2.95 -9.67
C ALA A 296 -15.23 -1.65 -10.45
N LEU A 297 -16.41 -1.55 -11.08
CA LEU A 297 -16.86 -0.31 -11.71
C LEU A 297 -17.27 0.76 -10.68
N ALA A 298 -18.00 0.39 -9.63
CA ALA A 298 -18.36 1.31 -8.56
C ALA A 298 -17.12 1.87 -7.83
N GLU A 299 -16.11 1.04 -7.61
CA GLU A 299 -14.80 1.42 -7.09
C GLU A 299 -14.03 2.36 -8.04
N ALA A 300 -14.13 2.15 -9.36
CA ALA A 300 -13.53 3.07 -10.32
C ALA A 300 -14.21 4.45 -10.28
N VAL A 301 -15.55 4.48 -10.21
CA VAL A 301 -16.33 5.72 -10.00
C VAL A 301 -15.96 6.40 -8.67
N GLY A 302 -15.81 5.63 -7.58
CA GLY A 302 -15.44 6.11 -6.25
C GLY A 302 -13.95 6.40 -6.01
N SER A 303 -13.06 6.09 -6.96
CA SER A 303 -11.61 6.16 -6.76
C SER A 303 -11.06 7.58 -6.60
N TYR A 304 -10.02 7.74 -5.76
CA TYR A 304 -9.35 9.02 -5.55
C TYR A 304 -8.15 9.13 -6.49
N SER A 305 -8.38 9.57 -7.75
CA SER A 305 -7.33 9.71 -8.77
C SER A 305 -7.25 11.11 -9.42
N PRO A 306 -7.11 12.21 -8.65
CA PRO A 306 -7.17 13.57 -9.19
C PRO A 306 -5.91 13.99 -9.97
N TYR A 307 -4.77 13.29 -9.81
CA TYR A 307 -3.49 13.69 -10.38
C TYR A 307 -3.26 13.06 -11.76
N SER A 308 -3.37 11.73 -11.86
CA SER A 308 -3.28 11.03 -13.15
C SER A 308 -4.55 11.17 -13.99
N ARG A 309 -5.70 11.42 -13.35
CA ARG A 309 -7.04 11.29 -13.95
C ARG A 309 -7.20 9.95 -14.67
N CYS A 310 -6.80 8.88 -13.98
CA CYS A 310 -6.97 7.49 -14.40
C CYS A 310 -7.76 6.73 -13.33
N PRO A 311 -9.10 6.90 -13.27
CA PRO A 311 -9.93 6.19 -12.30
C PRO A 311 -9.87 4.69 -12.55
N ALA A 312 -9.71 3.92 -11.47
CA ALA A 312 -9.58 2.48 -11.54
C ALA A 312 -10.10 1.82 -10.25
N GLY A 313 -10.69 0.64 -10.40
CA GLY A 313 -11.29 -0.12 -9.32
C GLY A 313 -11.21 -1.61 -9.60
N LEU A 314 -11.11 -2.41 -8.55
CA LEU A 314 -10.81 -3.84 -8.67
C LEU A 314 -11.63 -4.64 -7.67
N ALA A 315 -12.08 -5.81 -8.08
CA ALA A 315 -12.75 -6.79 -7.24
C ALA A 315 -12.05 -8.15 -7.29
N ILE A 316 -11.95 -8.80 -6.13
CA ILE A 316 -11.29 -10.08 -5.90
C ILE A 316 -12.38 -11.13 -5.64
N VAL A 317 -12.49 -12.14 -6.50
CA VAL A 317 -13.37 -13.31 -6.31
C VAL A 317 -12.58 -14.45 -5.70
N THR A 318 -13.10 -15.02 -4.62
CA THR A 318 -12.48 -16.15 -3.89
C THR A 318 -13.20 -17.47 -4.10
N GLN A 319 -12.51 -18.58 -3.82
CA GLN A 319 -13.01 -19.96 -3.88
C GLN A 319 -14.26 -20.21 -3.00
N GLY A 320 -14.50 -19.37 -2.00
CA GLY A 320 -15.72 -19.40 -1.17
C GLY A 320 -16.91 -18.62 -1.76
N GLY A 321 -16.77 -18.00 -2.92
CA GLY A 321 -17.77 -17.10 -3.51
C GLY A 321 -17.79 -15.69 -2.91
N GLY A 322 -16.91 -15.40 -1.94
CA GLY A 322 -16.71 -14.05 -1.41
C GLY A 322 -16.08 -13.14 -2.46
N VAL A 323 -16.63 -11.93 -2.60
CA VAL A 323 -16.12 -10.86 -3.47
C VAL A 323 -15.83 -9.63 -2.61
N TYR A 324 -14.63 -9.08 -2.78
CA TYR A 324 -14.05 -7.97 -2.02
C TYR A 324 -13.51 -6.90 -2.97
N SER A 325 -13.67 -5.62 -2.68
CA SER A 325 -13.43 -4.56 -3.66
C SER A 325 -12.54 -3.41 -3.17
N GLY A 326 -11.99 -2.65 -4.11
CA GLY A 326 -11.24 -1.44 -3.79
C GLY A 326 -10.87 -0.56 -4.99
N GLY A 327 -11.09 0.74 -4.82
CA GLY A 327 -10.69 1.80 -5.74
C GLY A 327 -9.22 2.17 -5.62
N TYR A 328 -8.70 2.80 -6.66
CA TYR A 328 -7.37 3.42 -6.67
C TYR A 328 -7.34 4.63 -5.72
N VAL A 329 -6.26 4.77 -4.94
CA VAL A 329 -6.06 5.91 -4.04
C VAL A 329 -4.72 6.55 -4.32
N GLU A 330 -4.71 7.72 -4.95
CA GLU A 330 -3.48 8.46 -5.24
C GLU A 330 -2.93 9.25 -4.05
N SER A 331 -1.70 9.73 -4.20
CA SER A 331 -1.13 10.83 -3.42
C SER A 331 -0.44 11.83 -4.32
N ALA A 332 -0.43 13.11 -3.93
CA ALA A 332 0.30 14.19 -4.61
C ALA A 332 1.78 13.85 -4.84
N ALA A 333 2.40 13.09 -3.96
CA ALA A 333 3.80 12.67 -4.08
C ALA A 333 4.02 11.41 -4.94
N TYR A 334 2.96 10.89 -5.58
CA TYR A 334 2.86 9.74 -6.50
C TYR A 334 3.30 8.38 -5.95
N ASN A 335 4.47 8.28 -5.30
CA ASN A 335 4.95 7.03 -4.71
C ASN A 335 4.12 6.51 -3.52
N PRO A 336 3.40 7.35 -2.73
CA PRO A 336 2.48 6.86 -1.71
C PRO A 336 1.12 6.36 -2.24
N SER A 337 0.83 6.54 -3.54
CA SER A 337 -0.39 6.03 -4.17
C SER A 337 -0.54 4.51 -3.99
N LEU A 338 -1.73 4.07 -3.63
CA LEU A 338 -2.06 2.68 -3.32
C LEU A 338 -2.95 2.09 -4.43
N PRO A 339 -2.47 1.10 -5.22
CA PRO A 339 -3.22 0.53 -6.34
C PRO A 339 -4.52 -0.17 -5.90
N PRO A 340 -5.51 -0.32 -6.80
CA PRO A 340 -6.81 -0.91 -6.46
C PRO A 340 -6.72 -2.40 -6.03
N LEU A 341 -5.66 -3.12 -6.42
CA LEU A 341 -5.41 -4.47 -5.89
C LEU A 341 -5.08 -4.46 -4.39
N GLN A 342 -4.28 -3.49 -3.93
CA GLN A 342 -3.95 -3.36 -2.52
C GLN A 342 -5.16 -2.95 -1.69
N THR A 343 -6.05 -2.09 -2.19
CA THR A 343 -7.25 -1.67 -1.46
C THR A 343 -8.31 -2.79 -1.40
N ALA A 344 -8.47 -3.59 -2.46
CA ALA A 344 -9.30 -4.80 -2.41
C ALA A 344 -8.71 -5.91 -1.52
N ILE A 345 -7.37 -6.00 -1.42
CA ILE A 345 -6.73 -6.89 -0.43
C ILE A 345 -6.99 -6.40 1.00
N VAL A 346 -7.05 -5.08 1.25
CA VAL A 346 -7.42 -4.55 2.57
C VAL A 346 -8.86 -4.93 2.92
N ASP A 347 -9.81 -4.80 2.00
CA ASP A 347 -11.21 -5.25 2.19
C ASP A 347 -11.30 -6.75 2.53
N ALA A 348 -10.65 -7.59 1.74
CA ALA A 348 -10.61 -9.03 2.01
C ALA A 348 -9.95 -9.37 3.36
N VAL A 349 -8.97 -8.59 3.82
CA VAL A 349 -8.36 -8.77 5.16
C VAL A 349 -9.30 -8.31 6.28
N ILE A 350 -10.11 -7.27 6.05
CA ILE A 350 -11.14 -6.77 6.99
C ILE A 350 -12.20 -7.83 7.27
N ASP A 351 -12.69 -8.54 6.23
CA ASP A 351 -13.61 -9.67 6.36
C ASP A 351 -12.91 -11.00 6.76
N GLY A 352 -11.63 -10.93 7.13
CA GLY A 352 -10.91 -12.05 7.73
C GLY A 352 -10.33 -13.09 6.76
N MET A 353 -10.24 -12.82 5.45
CA MET A 353 -9.63 -13.74 4.47
C MET A 353 -8.21 -14.17 4.95
N PRO A 354 -7.96 -15.46 5.20
CA PRO A 354 -6.76 -15.88 5.94
C PRO A 354 -5.48 -15.86 5.08
N CYS A 355 -5.59 -16.05 3.77
CA CYS A 355 -4.45 -16.05 2.85
C CYS A 355 -4.86 -15.65 1.42
N TYR A 356 -3.90 -15.13 0.65
CA TYR A 356 -4.14 -14.67 -0.72
C TYR A 356 -4.29 -15.82 -1.74
N THR A 357 -3.94 -17.06 -1.36
CA THR A 357 -4.00 -18.22 -2.26
C THR A 357 -5.42 -18.76 -2.51
N ALA A 358 -6.45 -18.17 -1.90
CA ALA A 358 -7.86 -18.53 -2.09
C ALA A 358 -8.57 -17.71 -3.19
N VAL A 359 -7.85 -16.84 -3.91
CA VAL A 359 -8.37 -16.03 -5.02
C VAL A 359 -8.44 -16.87 -6.30
N ASP A 360 -9.59 -16.86 -6.97
CA ASP A 360 -9.80 -17.55 -8.26
C ASP A 360 -9.89 -16.58 -9.45
N GLU A 361 -10.42 -15.37 -9.24
CA GLU A 361 -10.48 -14.33 -10.25
C GLU A 361 -10.27 -12.94 -9.65
N VAL A 362 -9.68 -12.06 -10.44
CA VAL A 362 -9.62 -10.62 -10.20
C VAL A 362 -10.21 -9.90 -11.40
N VAL A 363 -11.19 -9.04 -11.15
CA VAL A 363 -11.82 -8.18 -12.15
C VAL A 363 -11.32 -6.76 -11.93
N LEU A 364 -10.67 -6.16 -12.93
CA LEU A 364 -10.11 -4.81 -12.88
C LEU A 364 -10.80 -3.93 -13.91
N VAL A 365 -11.35 -2.81 -13.45
CA VAL A 365 -11.85 -1.71 -14.29
C VAL A 365 -10.80 -0.59 -14.28
N GLU A 366 -10.35 -0.18 -15.46
CA GLU A 366 -9.41 0.93 -15.65
C GLU A 366 -9.63 1.57 -17.03
N LEU A 367 -9.28 2.86 -17.19
CA LEU A 367 -9.45 3.57 -18.47
C LEU A 367 -8.62 2.92 -19.60
N ALA A 368 -9.27 2.68 -20.74
CA ALA A 368 -8.64 2.07 -21.92
C ALA A 368 -7.49 2.90 -22.52
N ASP A 369 -7.54 4.22 -22.34
CA ASP A 369 -6.54 5.22 -22.78
C ASP A 369 -5.81 5.90 -21.60
N GLY A 370 -5.97 5.37 -20.37
CA GLY A 370 -5.39 5.92 -19.16
C GLY A 370 -3.86 5.95 -19.19
N GLN A 371 -3.27 7.09 -18.82
CA GLN A 371 -1.81 7.28 -18.70
C GLN A 371 -1.19 6.44 -17.57
N VAL A 372 -1.98 6.05 -16.58
CA VAL A 372 -1.65 5.06 -15.55
C VAL A 372 -2.47 3.80 -15.82
N GLN A 373 -1.83 2.64 -15.70
CA GLN A 373 -2.40 1.31 -15.95
C GLN A 373 -1.96 0.36 -14.84
N HIS A 374 -2.90 -0.36 -14.24
CA HIS A 374 -2.69 -1.28 -13.13
C HIS A 374 -2.62 -2.75 -13.57
N ALA A 375 -3.24 -3.16 -14.69
CA ALA A 375 -3.20 -4.55 -15.14
C ALA A 375 -1.79 -5.18 -15.26
N PRO A 376 -0.74 -4.47 -15.75
CA PRO A 376 0.60 -5.05 -15.85
C PRO A 376 1.19 -5.42 -14.47
N THR A 377 1.06 -4.52 -13.50
CA THR A 377 1.55 -4.73 -12.12
C THR A 377 0.69 -5.74 -11.38
N THR A 378 -0.63 -5.66 -11.53
CA THR A 378 -1.61 -6.62 -10.97
C THR A 378 -1.29 -8.05 -11.39
N ARG A 379 -0.94 -8.28 -12.67
CA ARG A 379 -0.53 -9.60 -13.17
C ARG A 379 0.73 -10.12 -12.46
N VAL A 380 1.78 -9.31 -12.37
CA VAL A 380 3.03 -9.68 -11.68
C VAL A 380 2.81 -9.96 -10.19
N ILE A 381 1.87 -9.25 -9.54
CA ILE A 381 1.49 -9.51 -8.15
C ILE A 381 0.79 -10.88 -8.03
N LEU A 382 -0.21 -11.15 -8.87
CA LEU A 382 -0.97 -12.41 -8.87
C LEU A 382 -0.07 -13.61 -9.15
N GLU A 383 0.88 -13.52 -10.08
CA GLU A 383 1.90 -14.55 -10.33
C GLU A 383 2.70 -14.94 -9.06
N GLN A 384 2.79 -14.06 -8.06
CA GLN A 384 3.47 -14.33 -6.79
C GLN A 384 2.55 -14.75 -5.64
N ILE A 385 1.32 -14.23 -5.56
CA ILE A 385 0.43 -14.44 -4.40
C ILE A 385 -0.75 -15.39 -4.67
N ALA A 386 -1.18 -15.51 -5.92
CA ALA A 386 -2.34 -16.29 -6.37
C ALA A 386 -2.17 -16.73 -7.85
N PRO A 387 -1.15 -17.55 -8.19
CA PRO A 387 -0.80 -17.86 -9.58
C PRO A 387 -1.87 -18.64 -10.37
N GLN A 388 -2.88 -19.17 -9.68
CA GLN A 388 -4.07 -19.77 -10.28
C GLN A 388 -5.14 -18.75 -10.71
N ALA A 389 -5.09 -17.51 -10.21
CA ALA A 389 -6.15 -16.54 -10.38
C ALA A 389 -6.21 -15.98 -11.80
N ARG A 390 -7.41 -15.95 -12.41
CA ARG A 390 -7.65 -15.26 -13.69
C ARG A 390 -7.68 -13.75 -13.45
N LEU A 391 -6.87 -12.98 -14.17
CA LEU A 391 -7.05 -11.53 -14.28
C LEU A 391 -7.93 -11.21 -15.50
N THR A 392 -9.11 -10.65 -15.26
CA THR A 392 -10.01 -10.10 -16.28
C THR A 392 -9.98 -8.58 -16.21
N VAL A 393 -9.67 -7.92 -17.32
CA VAL A 393 -9.65 -6.45 -17.41
C VAL A 393 -10.88 -5.99 -18.21
N LEU A 394 -11.64 -5.07 -17.63
CA LEU A 394 -12.83 -4.46 -18.20
C LEU A 394 -12.51 -3.00 -18.56
N PRO A 395 -12.06 -2.72 -19.80
CA PRO A 395 -11.68 -1.37 -20.20
C PRO A 395 -12.85 -0.38 -20.07
N ALA A 396 -12.59 0.73 -19.38
CA ALA A 396 -13.51 1.85 -19.18
C ALA A 396 -13.20 3.02 -20.13
N GLU A 397 -14.20 3.89 -20.28
CA GLU A 397 -14.18 5.14 -21.05
C GLU A 397 -14.84 6.24 -20.20
N TRP A 398 -14.47 7.50 -20.41
CA TRP A 398 -15.20 8.62 -19.80
C TRP A 398 -16.62 8.68 -20.36
N VAL A 399 -17.59 8.96 -19.50
CA VAL A 399 -18.95 9.32 -19.91
C VAL A 399 -18.86 10.62 -20.72
N ALA A 400 -19.44 10.63 -21.91
CA ALA A 400 -19.44 11.82 -22.76
C ALA A 400 -20.21 12.96 -22.08
N ALA A 401 -19.61 14.15 -22.04
CA ALA A 401 -20.27 15.35 -21.53
C ALA A 401 -21.52 15.66 -22.36
N SER A 402 -22.67 15.75 -21.67
CA SER A 402 -24.02 15.93 -22.23
C SER A 402 -24.38 17.38 -22.53
#